data_AF-A0A967V8Q8-F1
#
_entry.id   AF-A0A967V8Q8-F1
#
_cell.length_a   1.000
_cell.length_b   1.000
_cell.length_c   1.000
_cell.angle_alpha   90.00
_cell.angle_beta   90.00
_cell.angle_gamma   90.00
#
_symmetry.space_group_name_H-M   'P 1'
#
loop_
_entity.id
_entity.type
_entity.pdbx_description
1 polymer ?
#
loop_
_entity_poly.entity_id
_entity_poly.type
_entity_poly.pdbx_seq_one_letter_code
_entity_poly.pdbx_strand_id
1 'polypeptide(L)'
;MEKINKQIRMNIYTARKQSIWRLMILYVYASLAILVFSATIVSAAVFQYSVPIETSKGQRAAFLWIPPQARQVRGIVVGGMTLMEREFAKDKRIRQSCADQQLAIVFLKCGLSQADLQKVLNDLAKVSGY
;
A
#
# COMPACT_ATOMS: atom_id res chain seq x y z
N MET A 1 -15.64 40.07 -55.29
CA MET A 1 -15.39 38.61 -55.30
C MET A 1 -14.29 38.20 -54.31
N GLU A 2 -13.15 38.89 -54.27
CA GLU A 2 -11.98 38.49 -53.44
C GLU A 2 -12.19 38.56 -51.92
N LYS A 3 -12.90 39.58 -51.42
CA LYS A 3 -13.20 39.73 -49.98
C LYS A 3 -14.02 38.57 -49.40
N ILE A 4 -14.98 38.04 -50.17
CA ILE A 4 -15.85 36.94 -49.74
C ILE A 4 -15.05 35.64 -49.58
N ASN A 5 -14.12 35.39 -50.50
CA ASN A 5 -13.31 34.17 -50.49
C ASN A 5 -12.32 34.14 -49.31
N LYS A 6 -11.78 35.32 -48.93
CA LYS A 6 -10.92 35.47 -47.73
C LYS A 6 -11.70 35.21 -46.44
N GLN A 7 -12.93 35.71 -46.34
CA GLN A 7 -13.78 35.52 -45.17
C GLN A 7 -14.18 34.04 -44.96
N ILE A 8 -14.54 33.35 -46.05
CA ILE A 8 -14.88 31.91 -46.01
C ILE A 8 -13.67 31.09 -45.56
N ARG A 9 -12.48 31.37 -46.09
CA ARG A 9 -11.25 30.69 -45.64
C ARG A 9 -11.00 30.94 -44.15
N MET A 10 -11.14 32.17 -43.67
CA MET A 10 -10.90 32.52 -42.26
C MET A 10 -11.86 31.79 -41.29
N ASN A 11 -13.14 31.67 -41.66
CA ASN A 11 -14.12 30.92 -40.87
C ASN A 11 -13.87 29.40 -40.85
N ILE A 12 -13.39 28.83 -41.96
CA ILE A 12 -13.05 27.39 -42.01
C ILE A 12 -11.82 27.10 -41.15
N TYR A 13 -10.80 27.98 -41.17
CA TYR A 13 -9.61 27.82 -40.33
C TYR A 13 -9.94 27.93 -38.84
N THR A 14 -10.80 28.86 -38.44
CA THR A 14 -11.22 29.02 -37.04
C THR A 14 -12.08 27.85 -36.56
N ALA A 15 -13.02 27.37 -37.37
CA ALA A 15 -13.84 26.19 -37.04
C ALA A 15 -13.00 24.90 -36.88
N ARG A 16 -12.03 24.65 -37.78
CA ARG A 16 -11.10 23.51 -37.65
C ARG A 16 -10.21 23.62 -36.42
N LYS A 17 -9.69 24.81 -36.12
CA LYS A 17 -8.86 25.06 -34.94
C LYS A 17 -9.65 24.80 -33.65
N GLN A 18 -10.92 25.17 -33.62
CA GLN A 18 -11.80 24.99 -32.46
C GLN A 18 -12.20 23.52 -32.23
N SER A 19 -12.43 22.74 -33.29
CA SER A 19 -12.65 21.29 -33.17
C SER A 19 -11.41 20.52 -32.71
N ILE A 20 -10.22 20.88 -33.18
CA ILE A 20 -8.96 20.26 -32.74
C ILE A 20 -8.67 20.59 -31.27
N TRP A 21 -8.93 21.84 -30.84
CA TRP A 21 -8.82 22.24 -29.44
C TRP A 21 -9.74 21.45 -28.50
N ARG A 22 -10.98 21.18 -28.91
CA ARG A 22 -11.93 20.36 -28.13
C ARG A 22 -11.46 18.91 -27.98
N LEU A 23 -10.91 18.32 -29.04
CA LEU A 23 -10.36 16.96 -29.00
C LEU A 23 -9.12 16.87 -28.11
N MET A 24 -8.22 17.86 -28.15
CA MET A 24 -7.05 17.89 -27.27
C MET A 24 -7.43 18.05 -25.80
N ILE A 25 -8.42 18.91 -25.48
CA ILE A 25 -8.92 19.10 -24.11
C ILE A 25 -9.53 17.79 -23.57
N LEU A 26 -10.34 17.09 -24.36
CA LEU A 26 -10.90 15.78 -23.98
C LEU A 26 -9.81 14.74 -23.74
N TYR A 27 -8.77 14.71 -24.57
CA TYR A 27 -7.64 13.79 -24.41
C TYR A 27 -6.83 14.06 -23.13
N VAL A 28 -6.65 15.33 -22.78
CA VAL A 28 -5.99 15.75 -21.52
C VAL A 28 -6.84 15.37 -20.30
N TYR A 29 -8.16 15.58 -20.32
CA TYR A 29 -9.01 15.16 -19.21
C TYR A 29 -9.11 13.63 -19.09
N ALA A 30 -9.16 12.91 -20.22
CA ALA A 30 -9.14 11.45 -20.21
C ALA A 30 -7.82 10.89 -19.69
N SER A 31 -6.67 11.48 -20.07
CA SER A 31 -5.37 11.08 -19.54
C SER A 31 -5.22 11.41 -18.05
N LEU A 32 -5.73 12.57 -17.61
CA LEU A 32 -5.75 12.93 -16.18
C LEU A 32 -6.58 11.93 -15.36
N ALA A 33 -7.75 11.52 -15.86
CA ALA A 33 -8.63 10.58 -15.18
C ALA A 33 -8.00 9.18 -15.04
N ILE A 34 -7.31 8.70 -16.08
CA ILE A 34 -6.60 7.40 -16.06
C ILE A 34 -5.46 7.41 -15.03
N LEU A 35 -4.76 8.54 -14.90
CA LEU A 35 -3.64 8.70 -13.97
C LEU A 35 -4.12 8.70 -12.50
N VAL A 36 -5.27 9.30 -12.21
CA VAL A 36 -5.89 9.29 -10.87
C VAL A 36 -6.40 7.90 -10.48
N PHE A 37 -6.96 7.13 -11.43
CA PHE A 37 -7.54 5.81 -11.12
C PHE A 37 -6.48 4.73 -10.78
N SER A 38 -5.29 4.85 -11.37
CA SER A 38 -4.18 3.89 -11.21
C SER A 38 -3.59 3.87 -9.79
N ALA A 39 -3.86 4.89 -8.96
CA ALA A 39 -3.30 5.00 -7.62
C ALA A 39 -3.96 4.09 -6.57
N THR A 40 -5.04 3.35 -6.92
CA THR A 40 -5.91 2.72 -5.92
C THR A 40 -5.71 1.22 -5.70
N ILE A 41 -4.79 0.56 -6.42
CA ILE A 41 -4.64 -0.90 -6.32
C ILE A 41 -3.21 -1.26 -5.88
N VAL A 42 -2.91 -0.99 -4.61
CA VAL A 42 -1.83 -1.69 -3.91
C VAL A 42 -2.48 -2.73 -3.01
N SER A 43 -2.44 -3.99 -3.45
CA SER A 43 -2.58 -5.13 -2.54
C SER A 43 -1.30 -5.21 -1.73
N ALA A 44 -1.25 -4.47 -0.62
CA ALA A 44 -0.09 -4.43 0.25
C ALA A 44 0.17 -5.84 0.82
N ALA A 45 1.44 -6.27 0.78
CA ALA A 45 1.87 -7.44 1.54
C ALA A 45 1.36 -7.30 2.97
N VAL A 46 0.69 -8.36 3.47
CA VAL A 46 0.02 -8.32 4.76
C VAL A 46 1.03 -8.07 5.89
N PHE A 47 2.28 -8.50 5.74
CA PHE A 47 3.39 -8.15 6.62
C PHE A 47 4.51 -7.52 5.79
N GLN A 48 5.18 -6.50 6.33
CA GLN A 48 6.27 -5.80 5.62
C GLN A 48 7.62 -6.49 5.80
N TYR A 49 7.83 -7.16 6.95
CA TYR A 49 9.11 -7.75 7.29
C TYR A 49 8.94 -9.19 7.75
N SER A 50 10.00 -9.99 7.57
CA SER A 50 10.10 -11.33 8.13
C SER A 50 11.53 -11.65 8.54
N VAL A 51 11.67 -12.49 9.56
CA VAL A 51 12.96 -13.05 9.99
C VAL A 51 12.83 -14.56 10.23
N PRO A 52 13.87 -15.35 9.95
CA PRO A 52 13.90 -16.75 10.33
C PRO A 52 13.98 -16.88 11.85
N ILE A 53 13.35 -17.94 12.38
CA ILE A 53 13.39 -18.30 13.80
C ILE A 53 13.76 -19.76 13.96
N GLU A 54 14.78 -20.01 14.78
CA GLU A 54 15.16 -21.36 15.16
C GLU A 54 14.23 -21.87 16.25
N THR A 55 13.70 -23.08 16.08
CA THR A 55 12.85 -23.76 17.06
C THR A 55 13.34 -25.19 17.26
N SER A 56 12.88 -25.85 18.34
CA SER A 56 13.17 -27.27 18.58
C SER A 56 12.73 -28.21 17.42
N LYS A 57 11.79 -27.76 16.58
CA LYS A 57 11.24 -28.50 15.43
C LYS A 57 11.78 -28.00 14.08
N GLY A 58 12.91 -27.29 14.11
CA GLY A 58 13.58 -26.70 12.95
C GLY A 58 13.19 -25.24 12.69
N GLN A 59 13.68 -24.69 11.59
CA GLN A 59 13.50 -23.29 11.24
C GLN A 59 12.04 -22.95 10.90
N ARG A 60 11.58 -21.81 11.40
CA ARG A 60 10.26 -21.21 11.15
C ARG A 60 10.45 -19.73 10.77
N ALA A 61 9.36 -18.98 10.67
CA ALA A 61 9.40 -17.56 10.33
C ALA A 61 8.57 -16.73 11.32
N ALA A 62 9.08 -15.55 11.68
CA ALA A 62 8.31 -14.50 12.31
C ALA A 62 8.05 -13.39 11.29
N PHE A 63 6.86 -12.79 11.35
CA PHE A 63 6.41 -11.74 10.45
C PHE A 63 6.05 -10.50 11.25
N LEU A 64 6.42 -9.32 10.76
CA LEU A 64 6.12 -8.03 11.39
C LEU A 64 5.27 -7.18 10.45
N TRP A 65 4.19 -6.66 11.02
CA TRP A 65 3.37 -5.63 10.43
C TRP A 65 3.45 -4.37 11.28
N ILE A 66 3.80 -3.25 10.63
CA ILE A 66 3.83 -1.92 11.23
C ILE A 66 2.73 -1.08 10.54
N PRO A 67 1.90 -0.34 11.29
CA PRO A 67 0.95 0.58 10.68
C PRO A 67 1.69 1.59 9.80
N PRO A 68 1.28 1.80 8.53
CA PRO A 68 2.01 2.66 7.60
C PRO A 68 2.04 4.13 8.05
N GLN A 69 1.05 4.56 8.82
CA GLN A 69 0.98 5.90 9.42
C GLN A 69 1.70 6.01 10.77
N ALA A 70 2.35 4.94 11.25
CA ALA A 70 3.00 4.95 12.55
C ALA A 70 4.18 5.91 12.56
N ARG A 71 4.16 6.92 13.43
CA ARG A 71 5.34 7.79 13.68
C ARG A 71 6.31 7.16 14.66
N GLN A 72 5.77 6.34 15.57
CA GLN A 72 6.50 5.58 16.57
C GLN A 72 5.70 4.32 16.89
N VAL A 73 6.36 3.16 17.01
CA VAL A 73 5.72 1.96 17.55
C VAL A 73 5.66 2.06 19.07
N ARG A 74 4.46 2.12 19.63
CA ARG A 74 4.22 2.26 21.09
C ARG A 74 4.16 0.94 21.84
N GLY A 75 4.03 -0.15 21.10
CA GLY A 75 3.88 -1.49 21.63
C GLY A 75 3.64 -2.50 20.52
N ILE A 76 3.62 -3.77 20.92
CA ILE A 76 3.49 -4.90 20.01
C ILE A 76 2.40 -5.84 20.49
N VAL A 77 1.60 -6.34 19.55
CA VAL A 77 0.72 -7.48 19.77
C VAL A 77 1.37 -8.71 19.16
N VAL A 78 1.64 -9.72 19.99
CA VAL A 78 2.36 -10.92 19.57
C VAL A 78 1.39 -12.11 19.50
N GLY A 79 1.39 -12.81 18.38
CA GLY A 79 0.61 -14.05 18.19
C GLY A 79 1.48 -15.20 17.71
N GLY A 80 1.32 -16.38 18.32
CA GLY A 80 1.94 -17.63 17.84
C GLY A 80 0.98 -18.47 17.01
N MET A 81 1.38 -19.66 16.58
CA MET A 81 0.49 -20.64 15.97
C MET A 81 -0.08 -21.60 17.02
N THR A 82 -1.09 -21.15 17.76
CA THR A 82 -1.82 -22.02 18.71
C THR A 82 -3.21 -22.33 18.19
N LEU A 83 -3.96 -21.30 17.77
CA LEU A 83 -5.32 -21.37 17.27
C LEU A 83 -5.52 -20.35 16.12
N MET A 84 -6.18 -19.22 16.42
CA MET A 84 -6.71 -18.27 15.43
C MET A 84 -5.81 -17.04 15.22
N GLU A 85 -4.64 -16.98 15.83
CA GLU A 85 -3.76 -15.79 15.78
C GLU A 85 -3.38 -15.43 14.34
N ARG A 86 -3.29 -16.42 13.44
CA ARG A 86 -3.04 -16.19 12.01
C ARG A 86 -4.15 -15.35 11.36
N GLU A 87 -5.40 -15.59 11.73
CA GLU A 87 -6.54 -14.85 11.17
C GLU A 87 -6.66 -13.47 11.84
N PHE A 88 -6.50 -13.42 13.17
CA PHE A 88 -6.42 -12.17 13.94
C PHE A 88 -5.37 -11.22 13.35
N ALA A 89 -4.16 -11.71 13.07
CA ALA A 89 -3.06 -10.88 12.62
C ALA A 89 -3.28 -10.28 11.21
N LYS A 90 -4.26 -10.77 10.45
CA LYS A 90 -4.64 -10.28 9.11
C LYS A 90 -5.97 -9.54 9.09
N ASP A 91 -6.76 -9.65 10.15
CA ASP A 91 -8.09 -9.04 10.22
C ASP A 91 -8.00 -7.51 10.12
N LYS A 92 -8.88 -6.94 9.30
CA LYS A 92 -8.87 -5.51 8.99
C LYS A 92 -9.23 -4.65 10.20
N ARG A 93 -10.19 -5.08 11.03
CA ARG A 93 -10.66 -4.29 12.18
C ARG A 93 -9.63 -4.28 13.31
N ILE A 94 -8.98 -5.42 13.52
CA ILE A 94 -7.87 -5.54 14.46
C ILE A 94 -6.71 -4.64 14.02
N ARG A 95 -6.30 -4.72 12.76
CA ARG A 95 -5.23 -3.85 12.23
C ARG A 95 -5.58 -2.38 12.31
N GLN A 96 -6.83 -2.01 12.02
CA GLN A 96 -7.28 -0.64 12.20
C GLN A 96 -7.10 -0.19 13.66
N SER A 97 -7.57 -1.00 14.61
CA SER A 97 -7.45 -0.72 16.05
C SER A 97 -5.98 -0.60 16.49
N CYS A 98 -5.11 -1.49 16.01
CA CYS A 98 -3.67 -1.39 16.24
C CYS A 98 -3.08 -0.11 15.62
N ALA A 99 -3.50 0.26 14.41
CA ALA A 99 -3.02 1.44 13.72
C ALA A 99 -3.40 2.74 14.45
N ASP A 100 -4.64 2.83 14.94
CA ASP A 100 -5.15 3.94 15.74
C ASP A 100 -4.36 4.14 17.03
N GLN A 101 -3.84 3.04 17.59
CA GLN A 101 -3.05 3.03 18.82
C GLN A 101 -1.52 3.03 18.60
N GLN A 102 -1.07 3.01 17.33
CA GLN A 102 0.34 2.91 16.94
C GLN A 102 1.02 1.63 17.47
N LEU A 103 0.30 0.50 17.41
CA LEU A 103 0.76 -0.82 17.80
C LEU A 103 1.16 -1.63 16.56
N ALA A 104 2.31 -2.29 16.62
CA ALA A 104 2.71 -3.25 15.59
C ALA A 104 2.20 -4.66 15.92
N ILE A 105 2.14 -5.53 14.92
CA ILE A 105 1.73 -6.94 15.08
C ILE A 105 2.90 -7.84 14.68
N VAL A 106 3.28 -8.75 15.58
CA VAL A 106 4.26 -9.80 15.33
C VAL A 106 3.55 -11.14 15.32
N PHE A 107 3.66 -11.86 14.21
CA PHE A 107 3.09 -13.21 14.05
C PHE A 107 4.19 -14.25 13.87
N LEU A 108 4.25 -15.23 14.77
CA LEU A 108 5.21 -16.33 14.76
C LEU A 108 4.55 -17.55 14.13
N LYS A 109 5.22 -18.15 13.13
CA LYS A 109 4.81 -19.43 12.52
C LYS A 109 5.20 -20.64 13.38
N CYS A 110 5.13 -20.49 14.70
CA CYS A 110 5.36 -21.50 15.74
C CYS A 110 4.62 -21.08 17.02
N GLY A 111 4.52 -21.98 18.01
CA GLY A 111 3.97 -21.61 19.33
C GLY A 111 4.88 -20.62 20.06
N LEU A 112 4.30 -19.74 20.89
CA LEU A 112 5.06 -18.68 21.58
C LEU A 112 6.20 -19.21 22.46
N SER A 113 6.05 -20.40 23.03
CA SER A 113 7.09 -21.04 23.86
C SER A 113 8.24 -21.67 23.07
N GLN A 114 8.19 -21.67 21.75
CA GLN A 114 9.16 -22.33 20.87
C GLN A 114 10.25 -21.41 20.34
N ALA A 115 10.20 -20.12 20.67
CA ALA A 115 11.14 -19.11 20.19
C ALA A 115 11.62 -18.24 21.35
N ASP A 116 12.86 -17.78 21.25
CA ASP A 116 13.37 -16.68 22.08
C ASP A 116 12.76 -15.37 21.59
N LEU A 117 11.65 -14.95 22.24
CA LEU A 117 10.90 -13.78 21.80
C LEU A 117 11.76 -12.51 21.80
N GLN A 118 12.66 -12.33 22.77
CA GLN A 118 13.50 -11.12 22.81
C GLN A 118 14.43 -11.06 21.60
N LYS A 119 15.09 -12.19 21.27
CA LYS A 119 15.92 -12.29 20.08
C LYS A 119 15.12 -11.98 18.81
N VAL A 120 13.92 -12.54 18.68
CA VAL A 120 13.04 -12.30 17.53
C VAL A 120 12.69 -10.83 17.38
N LEU A 121 12.34 -10.16 18.48
CA LEU A 121 12.01 -8.74 18.45
C LEU A 121 13.21 -7.88 18.09
N ASN A 122 14.41 -8.22 18.57
CA ASN A 122 15.64 -7.54 18.20
C ASN A 122 15.96 -7.69 16.70
N ASP A 123 15.81 -8.91 16.16
CA ASP A 123 16.04 -9.18 14.74
C ASP A 123 15.01 -8.44 13.87
N LEU A 124 13.75 -8.38 14.31
CA LEU A 124 12.68 -7.64 13.63
C LEU A 124 12.87 -6.12 13.68
N ALA A 125 13.31 -5.58 14.81
CA ALA A 125 13.69 -4.17 14.97
C ALA A 125 14.80 -3.80 13.98
N LYS A 126 15.85 -4.63 13.92
CA LYS A 126 16.97 -4.44 13.00
C LYS A 126 16.56 -4.39 11.53
N VAL A 127 15.66 -5.28 11.07
CA VAL A 127 15.22 -5.29 9.66
C VAL A 127 14.17 -4.22 9.34
N SER A 128 13.47 -3.70 10.35
CA SER A 128 12.45 -2.66 10.18
C SER A 128 12.96 -1.24 10.39
N GLY A 129 14.12 -1.08 11.02
CA GLY A 129 14.72 0.23 11.32
C GLY A 129 14.10 0.95 12.52
N TYR A 130 13.36 0.21 13.36
CA TYR A 130 12.77 0.70 14.63
C TYR A 130 13.64 0.34 15.83
#